data_AF-A0AAV6TPM4-F1
#
_entry.id   AF-A0AAV6TPM4-F1
#
_cell.length_a   1.000
_cell.length_b   1.000
_cell.length_c   1.000
_cell.angle_alpha   90.00
_cell.angle_beta   90.00
_cell.angle_gamma   90.00
#
_symmetry.space_group_name_H-M   'P 1'
#
loop_
_entity.id
_entity.type
_entity.pdbx_description
1 polymer ?
#
loop_
_entity_poly.entity_id
_entity_poly.type
_entity_poly.pdbx_seq_one_letter_code
_entity_poly.pdbx_strand_id
1 'polypeptide(L)'
;MSEDNKTRLKCSLAMDEMAIRKEIIFQGGTQTGFVDYGTGFSVELEAPATEALVFMLVSIDSAWKIPVAYFFTNGLSSQQKAAFVDVALAKLDNVGVDVIAIVCDGLRSNLAMFEILGSKCDENGILKPFPHVIQGSDVFPVLDACHMLKLLRNLLAEKKVFLAEGRLIEWRYIELLQKVQDENLLKLATSINQDHIAWYKQKMKVKLAAQVFSLSVSKALVFLKEIMPEFKDVDATVDFIETINALFDCLNSRNPCGRFLKSPVRPANLHTWINRLCIARDLLLNLEYEDGKRVIKSSRKTVIVGFCTTIDSVMQLVSDLLTSNALKYVLTFKFSQDHIEVFFAGIRSKGGCNNNPSTQTFKAAYKQLIISRLQKVPAGNVSIEMGIEFLVMQLNKKNQTPVVEDSDDTIEEFSINGGHIINSTYVENSVMYIAGFVSKKISAAIKCEKCKVALFDTQLELANSKNMLFFNIKDNGGLSRPSKSVFLVCLATERAIRSDYFGCGFKKIKNSILKLQLYVLQGLIEKNIFEDLTDHILSLEMNLRMDDHINTLKKLIIEKYASVRFHHAAKVHTQKLRGLNVRHNLTKLILFKNQ
;
A
#
# COMPACT_ATOMS: atom_id res chain seq x y z
N MET A 1 -2.61 35.27 39.44
CA MET A 1 -1.90 34.60 38.34
C MET A 1 -2.51 33.22 38.20
N SER A 2 -3.01 32.95 37.00
CA SER A 2 -3.99 31.94 36.61
C SER A 2 -3.52 30.49 36.77
N GLU A 3 -4.36 29.68 37.41
CA GLU A 3 -4.33 28.22 37.35
C GLU A 3 -4.60 27.72 35.92
N ASP A 4 -3.89 26.66 35.55
CA ASP A 4 -4.23 25.64 34.55
C ASP A 4 -4.38 26.06 33.07
N ASN A 5 -3.26 26.44 32.46
CA ASN A 5 -3.05 26.19 31.02
C ASN A 5 -2.52 24.75 30.83
N LYS A 6 -3.30 23.74 31.24
CA LYS A 6 -3.02 22.33 30.90
C LYS A 6 -3.25 22.17 29.41
N THR A 7 -2.18 21.95 28.65
CA THR A 7 -2.26 21.57 27.23
C THR A 7 -3.15 20.33 27.09
N ARG A 8 -4.33 20.51 26.51
CA ARG A 8 -5.28 19.42 26.24
C ARG A 8 -4.69 18.46 25.21
N LEU A 9 -4.91 17.17 25.40
CA LEU A 9 -4.40 16.13 24.50
C LEU A 9 -5.18 16.15 23.19
N LYS A 10 -4.51 16.37 22.06
CA LYS A 10 -5.15 16.44 20.74
C LYS A 10 -5.28 15.05 20.13
N CYS A 11 -6.50 14.61 19.84
CA CYS A 11 -6.78 13.29 19.30
C CYS A 11 -7.72 13.34 18.08
N SER A 12 -7.63 12.33 17.22
CA SER A 12 -8.69 11.98 16.28
C SER A 12 -9.52 10.82 16.84
N LEU A 13 -10.82 10.83 16.58
CA LEU A 13 -11.77 9.78 16.96
C LEU A 13 -12.13 8.96 15.72
N ALA A 14 -11.59 7.74 15.62
CA ALA A 14 -11.93 6.80 14.56
C ALA A 14 -13.16 5.97 14.95
N MET A 15 -14.07 5.78 13.99
CA MET A 15 -15.31 5.04 14.11
C MET A 15 -15.41 4.00 12.98
N ASP A 16 -15.76 2.76 13.32
CA ASP A 16 -16.11 1.75 12.34
C ASP A 16 -16.97 0.62 12.93
N GLU A 17 -17.62 -0.14 12.06
CA GLU A 17 -18.49 -1.26 12.40
C GLU A 17 -17.87 -2.57 11.94
N MET A 18 -17.77 -3.54 12.86
CA MET A 18 -17.33 -4.90 12.53
C MET A 18 -18.52 -5.84 12.53
N ALA A 19 -18.76 -6.55 11.43
CA ALA A 19 -19.70 -7.67 11.41
C ALA A 19 -19.30 -8.74 12.44
N ILE A 20 -20.29 -9.19 13.21
CA ILE A 20 -20.17 -10.25 14.21
C ILE A 20 -21.16 -11.38 13.90
N ARG A 21 -20.88 -12.56 14.45
CA ARG A 21 -21.77 -13.71 14.32
C ARG A 21 -23.02 -13.48 15.15
N LYS A 22 -24.18 -13.51 14.49
CA LYS A 22 -25.50 -13.54 15.12
C LYS A 22 -25.64 -14.84 15.92
N GLU A 23 -25.52 -14.75 17.23
CA GLU A 23 -25.52 -15.90 18.14
C GLU A 23 -26.05 -15.46 19.50
N ILE A 24 -27.05 -16.16 20.02
CA ILE A 24 -27.60 -15.95 21.37
C ILE A 24 -27.09 -17.10 22.24
N ILE A 25 -26.44 -16.75 23.36
CA ILE A 25 -25.88 -17.71 24.30
C ILE A 25 -26.49 -17.46 25.67
N PHE A 26 -26.98 -18.53 26.30
CA PHE A 26 -27.39 -18.52 27.69
C PHE A 26 -26.27 -19.10 28.55
N GLN A 27 -25.69 -18.31 29.45
CA GLN A 27 -24.65 -18.76 30.36
C GLN A 27 -24.83 -18.11 31.74
N GLY A 28 -24.83 -18.93 32.80
CA GLY A 28 -24.90 -18.44 34.18
C GLY A 28 -26.18 -17.66 34.50
N GLY A 29 -27.32 -18.03 33.91
CA GLY A 29 -28.60 -17.37 34.16
C GLY A 29 -28.86 -16.09 33.33
N THR A 30 -27.91 -15.67 32.49
CA THR A 30 -28.04 -14.48 31.65
C THR A 30 -27.97 -14.84 30.17
N GLN A 31 -28.81 -14.19 29.36
CA GLN A 31 -28.72 -14.29 27.90
C GLN A 31 -27.82 -13.17 27.35
N THR A 32 -26.95 -13.53 26.41
CA THR A 32 -26.04 -12.60 25.72
C THR A 32 -26.18 -12.80 24.21
N GLY A 33 -25.86 -11.77 23.40
CA GLY A 33 -26.05 -11.83 21.94
C GLY A 33 -27.00 -10.79 21.36
N PHE A 34 -27.67 -10.01 22.21
CA PHE A 34 -28.58 -8.95 21.82
C PHE A 34 -27.87 -7.61 21.56
N VAL A 35 -28.60 -6.69 20.94
CA VAL A 35 -28.20 -5.28 20.81
C VAL A 35 -27.97 -4.69 22.20
N ASP A 36 -26.85 -3.97 22.36
CA ASP A 36 -26.43 -3.36 23.62
C ASP A 36 -25.82 -1.99 23.34
N TYR A 37 -26.55 -0.95 23.73
CA TYR A 37 -26.16 0.45 23.60
C TYR A 37 -25.45 1.00 24.86
N GLY A 38 -25.18 0.15 25.85
CA GLY A 38 -24.40 0.53 27.04
C GLY A 38 -25.07 1.53 27.98
N THR A 39 -26.39 1.70 27.90
CA THR A 39 -27.17 2.64 28.74
C THR A 39 -27.48 2.10 30.14
N GLY A 40 -27.10 0.85 30.45
CA GLY A 40 -27.35 0.23 31.75
C GLY A 40 -28.82 -0.16 32.00
N PHE A 41 -29.73 0.26 31.12
CA PHE A 41 -31.12 -0.19 31.08
C PHE A 41 -31.23 -1.36 30.10
N SER A 42 -31.68 -2.50 30.61
CA SER A 42 -32.14 -3.63 29.82
C SER A 42 -33.45 -3.26 29.13
N VAL A 43 -33.41 -2.29 28.22
CA VAL A 43 -34.46 -2.22 27.20
C VAL A 43 -34.20 -3.43 26.34
N GLU A 44 -35.09 -4.41 26.45
CA GLU A 44 -35.15 -5.64 25.65
C GLU A 44 -35.24 -5.27 24.16
N LEU A 45 -34.14 -4.83 23.56
CA LEU A 45 -33.97 -4.94 22.14
C LEU A 45 -33.72 -6.43 21.89
N GLU A 46 -34.81 -7.21 21.82
CA GLU A 46 -34.81 -8.64 21.51
C GLU A 46 -34.16 -8.96 20.15
N ALA A 47 -33.81 -7.93 19.38
CA ALA A 47 -33.03 -8.03 18.17
C ALA A 47 -31.62 -8.58 18.49
N PRO A 48 -31.22 -9.70 17.89
CA PRO A 48 -29.86 -10.20 18.06
C PRO A 48 -28.88 -9.31 17.28
N ALA A 49 -27.73 -9.02 17.89
CA ALA A 49 -26.72 -8.16 17.31
C ALA A 49 -26.05 -8.81 16.09
N THR A 50 -25.79 -8.00 15.07
CA THR A 50 -25.13 -8.39 13.82
C THR A 50 -23.81 -7.66 13.62
N GLU A 51 -23.62 -6.52 14.31
CA GLU A 51 -22.46 -5.66 14.18
C GLU A 51 -21.96 -5.18 15.55
N ALA A 52 -20.69 -4.78 15.60
CA ALA A 52 -20.07 -4.10 16.73
C ALA A 52 -19.48 -2.76 16.26
N LEU A 53 -20.11 -1.66 16.65
CA LEU A 53 -19.58 -0.31 16.47
C LEU A 53 -18.46 -0.09 17.48
N VAL A 54 -17.30 0.38 17.06
CA VAL A 54 -16.18 0.71 17.96
C VAL A 54 -15.72 2.14 17.73
N PHE A 55 -15.41 2.81 18.84
CA PHE A 55 -14.70 4.09 18.83
C PHE A 55 -13.27 3.90 19.32
N MET A 56 -12.31 4.44 18.56
CA MET A 56 -10.90 4.41 18.89
C MET A 56 -10.31 5.81 18.84
N LEU A 57 -9.66 6.21 19.92
CA LEU A 57 -8.86 7.43 19.95
C LEU A 57 -7.47 7.18 19.42
N VAL A 58 -6.98 8.11 18.60
CA VAL A 58 -5.62 8.14 18.09
C VAL A 58 -5.01 9.49 18.43
N SER A 59 -3.94 9.48 19.22
CA SER A 59 -3.29 10.73 19.63
C SER A 59 -2.48 11.34 18.48
N ILE A 60 -2.64 12.65 18.30
CA ILE A 60 -1.95 13.44 17.26
C ILE A 60 -0.59 13.93 17.75
N ASP A 61 -0.49 14.28 19.02
CA ASP A 61 0.73 14.77 19.67
C ASP A 61 1.71 13.65 20.10
N SER A 62 1.22 12.43 20.27
CA SER A 62 1.96 11.31 20.88
C SER A 62 1.77 10.00 20.09
N ALA A 63 2.44 8.93 20.49
CA ALA A 63 2.44 7.65 19.79
C ALA A 63 1.53 6.59 20.46
N TRP A 64 0.30 6.94 20.83
CA TRP A 64 -0.67 6.00 21.41
C TRP A 64 -2.04 6.05 20.73
N LYS A 65 -2.77 4.94 20.82
CA LYS A 65 -4.17 4.83 20.38
C LYS A 65 -4.92 3.82 21.23
N ILE A 66 -6.16 4.10 21.62
CA ILE A 66 -6.91 3.24 22.54
C ILE A 66 -8.36 3.14 22.10
N PRO A 67 -8.96 1.93 22.05
CA PRO A 67 -10.39 1.80 21.87
C PRO A 67 -11.09 2.31 23.15
N VAL A 68 -12.02 3.25 23.01
CA VAL A 68 -12.67 3.95 24.13
C VAL A 68 -14.10 3.51 24.38
N ALA A 69 -14.78 3.01 23.34
CA ALA A 69 -16.14 2.49 23.45
C ALA A 69 -16.40 1.41 22.41
N TYR A 70 -17.36 0.55 22.70
CA TYR A 70 -17.97 -0.35 21.72
C TYR A 70 -19.46 -0.53 22.03
N PHE A 71 -20.26 -0.78 20.99
CA PHE A 71 -21.70 -1.01 21.08
C PHE A 71 -22.08 -2.19 20.18
N PHE A 72 -22.97 -3.07 20.65
CA PHE A 72 -23.50 -4.15 19.83
C PHE A 72 -24.79 -3.68 19.17
N THR A 73 -24.87 -3.80 17.85
CA THR A 73 -25.91 -3.15 17.05
C THR A 73 -26.50 -4.14 16.04
N ASN A 74 -27.66 -3.78 15.50
CA ASN A 74 -28.28 -4.49 14.39
C ASN A 74 -28.67 -3.48 13.30
N GLY A 75 -27.65 -2.84 12.73
CA GLY A 75 -27.80 -1.61 11.94
C GLY A 75 -28.09 -0.40 12.83
N LEU A 76 -27.43 0.71 12.54
CA LEU A 76 -27.69 1.99 13.20
C LEU A 76 -28.20 3.02 12.18
N SER A 77 -29.20 3.80 12.57
CA SER A 77 -29.58 4.99 11.82
C SER A 77 -28.52 6.08 11.94
N SER A 78 -28.49 7.03 11.00
CA SER A 78 -27.58 8.18 11.07
C SER A 78 -27.80 9.02 12.33
N GLN A 79 -29.05 9.11 12.82
CA GLN A 79 -29.40 9.80 14.07
C GLN A 79 -28.79 9.09 15.29
N GLN A 80 -28.86 7.76 15.34
CA GLN A 80 -28.28 6.99 16.44
C GLN A 80 -26.75 7.11 16.44
N LYS A 81 -26.10 7.05 15.27
CA LYS A 81 -24.66 7.25 15.15
C LYS A 81 -24.24 8.64 15.65
N ALA A 82 -24.99 9.68 15.28
CA ALA A 82 -24.72 11.06 15.71
C ALA A 82 -24.81 11.17 17.25
N ALA A 83 -25.86 10.61 17.85
CA ALA A 83 -26.03 10.60 19.30
C ALA A 83 -24.87 9.89 20.02
N PHE A 84 -24.37 8.76 19.50
CA PHE A 84 -23.20 8.09 20.09
C PHE A 84 -21.93 8.93 19.97
N VAL A 85 -21.73 9.62 18.85
CA VAL A 85 -20.60 10.53 18.64
C VAL A 85 -20.68 11.71 19.62
N ASP A 86 -21.83 12.35 19.78
CA ASP A 86 -22.01 13.46 20.73
C ASP A 86 -21.70 13.05 22.17
N VAL A 87 -22.19 11.88 22.59
CA VAL A 87 -21.89 11.33 23.92
C VAL A 87 -20.40 11.03 24.08
N ALA A 88 -19.73 10.51 23.04
CA ALA A 88 -18.30 10.26 23.08
C ALA A 88 -17.51 11.56 23.19
N LEU A 89 -17.83 12.57 22.36
CA LEU A 89 -17.21 13.90 22.40
C LEU A 89 -17.38 14.54 23.78
N ALA A 90 -18.59 14.53 24.34
CA ALA A 90 -18.86 15.10 25.67
C ALA A 90 -18.07 14.40 26.79
N LYS A 91 -18.00 13.06 26.78
CA LYS A 91 -17.25 12.31 27.79
C LYS A 91 -15.74 12.53 27.68
N LEU A 92 -15.23 12.65 26.46
CA LEU A 92 -13.80 12.87 26.20
C LEU A 92 -13.38 14.29 26.58
N ASP A 93 -14.23 15.27 26.32
CA ASP A 93 -14.03 16.65 26.74
C ASP A 93 -13.91 16.77 28.27
N ASN A 94 -14.79 16.09 29.02
CA ASN A 94 -14.74 16.05 30.48
C ASN A 94 -13.43 15.46 31.06
N VAL A 95 -12.71 14.65 30.27
CA VAL A 95 -11.44 14.01 30.66
C VAL A 95 -10.23 14.86 30.22
N GLY A 96 -10.45 15.99 29.55
CA GLY A 96 -9.39 16.88 29.08
C GLY A 96 -8.78 16.48 27.73
N VAL A 97 -9.45 15.61 26.97
CA VAL A 97 -9.08 15.28 25.59
C VAL A 97 -9.76 16.27 24.65
N ASP A 98 -9.03 16.75 23.65
CA ASP A 98 -9.53 17.61 22.58
C ASP A 98 -9.62 16.79 21.28
N VAL A 99 -10.85 16.50 20.84
CA VAL A 99 -11.10 15.71 19.63
C VAL A 99 -11.24 16.66 18.45
N ILE A 100 -10.19 16.73 17.63
CA ILE A 100 -10.12 17.68 16.51
C ILE A 100 -10.70 17.10 15.21
N ALA A 101 -10.83 15.78 15.10
CA ALA A 101 -11.30 15.13 13.87
C ALA A 101 -12.05 13.84 14.17
N ILE A 102 -13.07 13.55 13.36
CA ILE A 102 -13.76 12.25 13.34
C ILE A 102 -13.46 11.55 12.03
N VAL A 103 -12.99 10.31 12.14
CA VAL A 103 -12.56 9.49 11.01
C VAL A 103 -13.51 8.30 10.83
N CYS A 104 -14.10 8.16 9.65
CA CYS A 104 -14.94 7.02 9.32
C CYS A 104 -14.89 6.67 7.82
N ASP A 105 -15.57 5.58 7.44
CA ASP A 105 -15.73 5.23 6.03
C ASP A 105 -16.72 6.19 5.31
N GLY A 106 -16.84 6.01 3.99
CA GLY A 106 -17.74 6.82 3.16
C GLY A 106 -19.16 6.29 3.04
N LEU A 107 -19.68 5.55 4.04
CA LEU A 107 -21.05 5.03 3.98
C LEU A 107 -22.08 6.17 4.01
N ARG A 108 -23.20 6.03 3.29
CA ARG A 108 -24.26 7.06 3.25
C ARG A 108 -24.80 7.43 4.63
N SER A 109 -24.91 6.44 5.53
CA SER A 109 -25.33 6.70 6.92
C SER A 109 -24.34 7.60 7.67
N ASN A 110 -23.05 7.48 7.38
CA ASN A 110 -21.99 8.23 8.05
C ASN A 110 -21.90 9.66 7.49
N LEU A 111 -22.16 9.84 6.19
CA LEU A 111 -22.32 11.18 5.61
C LEU A 111 -23.54 11.92 6.22
N ALA A 112 -24.69 11.26 6.29
CA ALA A 112 -25.89 11.83 6.90
C ALA A 112 -25.72 12.07 8.41
N MET A 113 -24.89 11.28 9.09
CA MET A 113 -24.53 11.51 10.49
C MET A 113 -23.82 12.86 10.66
N PHE A 114 -22.87 13.21 9.79
CA PHE A 114 -22.19 14.51 9.88
C PHE A 114 -23.13 15.68 9.66
N GLU A 115 -24.10 15.56 8.75
CA GLU A 115 -25.13 16.59 8.56
C GLU A 115 -25.98 16.80 9.83
N ILE A 116 -26.33 15.71 10.53
CA ILE A 116 -27.05 15.76 11.81
C ILE A 116 -26.21 16.39 12.93
N LEU A 117 -24.90 16.13 12.94
CA LEU A 117 -23.94 16.75 13.87
C LEU A 117 -23.72 18.26 13.59
N GLY A 118 -24.33 18.81 12.54
CA GLY A 118 -24.27 20.23 12.20
C GLY A 118 -23.22 20.58 11.13
N SER A 119 -22.64 19.59 10.46
CA SER A 119 -21.77 19.83 9.31
C SER A 119 -22.57 20.41 8.15
N LYS A 120 -22.14 21.57 7.67
CA LYS A 120 -22.69 22.15 6.44
C LYS A 120 -22.09 21.43 5.23
N CYS A 121 -22.93 21.13 4.26
CA CYS A 121 -22.52 20.65 2.95
C CYS A 121 -22.50 21.81 1.96
N ASP A 122 -21.50 21.85 1.06
CA ASP A 122 -21.59 22.71 -0.11
C ASP A 122 -22.58 22.14 -1.16
N GLU A 123 -22.75 22.85 -2.29
CA GLU A 123 -23.61 22.43 -3.40
C GLU A 123 -23.27 21.04 -3.97
N ASN A 124 -22.03 20.59 -3.76
CA ASN A 124 -21.52 19.31 -4.23
C ASN A 124 -21.64 18.20 -3.16
N GLY A 125 -22.06 18.54 -1.94
CA GLY A 125 -22.17 17.63 -0.81
C GLY A 125 -20.86 17.42 -0.06
N ILE A 126 -19.86 18.30 -0.23
CA ILE A 126 -18.59 18.26 0.49
C ILE A 126 -18.82 18.79 1.91
N LEU A 127 -18.47 17.99 2.90
CA LEU A 127 -18.70 18.30 4.30
C LEU A 127 -17.71 19.36 4.79
N LYS A 128 -18.19 20.23 5.68
CA LYS A 128 -17.41 21.26 6.36
C LYS A 128 -17.24 20.92 7.84
N PRO A 129 -16.29 21.55 8.55
CA PRO A 129 -16.16 21.41 9.98
C PRO A 129 -17.46 21.80 10.69
N PHE A 130 -17.70 21.21 11.85
CA PHE A 130 -18.88 21.47 12.66
C PHE A 130 -18.48 21.74 14.12
N PRO A 131 -19.25 22.55 14.85
CA PRO A 131 -18.86 22.96 16.20
C PRO A 131 -19.05 21.82 17.20
N HIS A 132 -18.07 21.64 18.08
CA HIS A 132 -18.14 20.71 19.22
C HIS A 132 -19.28 21.12 20.16
N VAL A 133 -20.08 20.14 20.61
CA VAL A 133 -21.30 20.33 21.44
C VAL A 133 -21.07 21.11 22.75
N ILE A 134 -19.84 21.18 23.25
CA ILE A 134 -19.51 21.78 24.56
C ILE A 134 -18.59 22.97 24.35
N GLN A 135 -17.43 22.74 23.70
CA GLN A 135 -16.41 23.77 23.52
C GLN A 135 -16.72 24.78 22.39
N GLY A 136 -17.57 24.41 21.42
CA GLY A 136 -17.78 25.17 20.19
C GLY A 136 -16.59 25.17 19.22
N SER A 137 -15.51 24.45 19.52
CA SER A 137 -14.35 24.28 18.65
C SER A 137 -14.70 23.46 17.41
N ASP A 138 -14.06 23.74 16.27
CA ASP A 138 -14.34 23.03 15.03
C ASP A 138 -13.82 21.59 15.08
N VAL A 139 -14.73 20.64 14.83
CA VAL A 139 -14.45 19.22 14.65
C VAL A 139 -14.53 18.90 13.17
N PHE A 140 -13.46 18.29 12.65
CA PHE A 140 -13.29 18.09 11.21
C PHE A 140 -13.76 16.69 10.77
N PRO A 141 -14.65 16.59 9.76
CA PRO A 141 -15.02 15.31 9.17
C PRO A 141 -13.90 14.80 8.26
N VAL A 142 -13.41 13.58 8.51
CA VAL A 142 -12.39 12.92 7.70
C VAL A 142 -12.91 11.58 7.23
N LEU A 143 -12.87 11.35 5.91
CA LEU A 143 -13.33 10.11 5.31
C LEU A 143 -12.11 9.29 4.87
N ASP A 144 -12.13 7.99 5.14
CA ASP A 144 -10.93 7.18 4.97
C ASP A 144 -10.41 7.15 3.52
N ALA A 145 -9.18 7.63 3.33
CA ALA A 145 -8.54 7.72 2.02
C ALA A 145 -8.30 6.33 1.40
N CYS A 146 -8.00 5.31 2.22
CA CYS A 146 -7.87 3.92 1.77
C CYS A 146 -9.19 3.41 1.19
N HIS A 147 -10.32 3.71 1.85
CA HIS A 147 -11.65 3.42 1.35
C HIS A 147 -11.99 4.18 0.06
N MET A 148 -11.70 5.48 0.00
CA MET A 148 -11.93 6.28 -1.20
C MET A 148 -11.12 5.78 -2.40
N LEU A 149 -9.86 5.37 -2.18
CA LEU A 149 -9.02 4.81 -3.24
C LEU A 149 -9.59 3.49 -3.79
N LYS A 150 -10.13 2.63 -2.91
CA LYS A 150 -10.85 1.40 -3.32
C LYS A 150 -12.05 1.75 -4.20
N LEU A 151 -12.87 2.71 -3.79
CA LEU A 151 -14.05 3.14 -4.55
C LEU A 151 -13.66 3.72 -5.91
N LEU A 152 -12.59 4.54 -5.98
CA LEU A 152 -12.12 5.15 -7.21
C LEU A 152 -11.63 4.09 -8.20
N ARG A 153 -10.83 3.12 -7.73
CA ARG A 153 -10.40 1.98 -8.56
C ARG A 153 -11.60 1.24 -9.10
N ASN A 154 -12.57 0.91 -8.25
CA ASN A 154 -13.76 0.16 -8.66
C ASN A 154 -14.58 0.95 -9.69
N LEU A 155 -14.72 2.27 -9.51
CA LEU A 155 -15.47 3.12 -10.43
C LEU A 155 -14.77 3.19 -11.80
N LEU A 156 -13.46 3.43 -11.84
CA LEU A 156 -12.69 3.45 -13.08
C LEU A 156 -12.75 2.10 -13.80
N ALA A 157 -12.60 0.99 -13.06
CA ALA A 157 -12.62 -0.34 -13.65
C ALA A 157 -14.02 -0.78 -14.14
N GLU A 158 -15.09 -0.27 -13.52
CA GLU A 158 -16.49 -0.49 -13.91
C GLU A 158 -16.87 0.35 -15.14
N LYS A 159 -16.51 1.64 -15.14
CA LYS A 159 -16.88 2.60 -16.19
C LYS A 159 -15.93 2.63 -17.38
N LYS A 160 -14.72 2.09 -17.19
CA LYS A 160 -13.63 1.95 -18.17
C LYS A 160 -13.02 3.25 -18.65
N VAL A 161 -13.80 4.31 -18.82
CA VAL A 161 -13.36 5.59 -19.36
C VAL A 161 -13.84 6.73 -18.46
N PHE A 162 -12.94 7.67 -18.18
CA PHE A 162 -13.25 9.00 -17.69
C PHE A 162 -12.71 10.05 -18.65
N LEU A 163 -13.23 11.26 -18.51
CA LEU A 163 -12.74 12.46 -19.17
C LEU A 163 -12.22 13.43 -18.11
N ALA A 164 -11.03 13.97 -18.33
CA ALA A 164 -10.49 15.08 -17.55
C ALA A 164 -9.96 16.13 -18.53
N GLU A 165 -10.53 17.34 -18.49
CA GLU A 165 -10.13 18.46 -19.37
C GLU A 165 -10.16 18.09 -20.87
N GLY A 166 -11.15 17.29 -21.29
CA GLY A 166 -11.26 16.82 -22.67
C GLY A 166 -10.29 15.70 -23.07
N ARG A 167 -9.46 15.19 -22.14
CA ARG A 167 -8.55 14.06 -22.38
C ARG A 167 -9.09 12.77 -21.76
N LEU A 168 -8.89 11.64 -22.45
CA LEU A 168 -9.43 10.34 -22.07
C LEU A 168 -8.53 9.60 -21.07
N ILE A 169 -9.11 9.16 -19.95
CA ILE A 169 -8.49 8.31 -18.95
C ILE A 169 -9.10 6.91 -19.07
N GLU A 170 -8.30 5.91 -19.43
CA GLU A 170 -8.83 4.61 -19.82
C GLU A 170 -8.24 3.45 -19.03
N TRP A 171 -9.12 2.63 -18.47
CA TRP A 171 -8.76 1.38 -17.79
C TRP A 171 -8.10 0.37 -18.74
N ARG A 172 -8.34 0.48 -20.06
CA ARG A 172 -7.76 -0.42 -21.06
C ARG A 172 -6.23 -0.46 -21.01
N TYR A 173 -5.58 0.66 -20.66
CA TYR A 173 -4.11 0.71 -20.57
C TYR A 173 -3.56 -0.18 -19.45
N ILE A 174 -4.31 -0.36 -18.36
CA ILE A 174 -3.94 -1.26 -17.26
C ILE A 174 -4.11 -2.72 -17.70
N GLU A 175 -5.17 -3.03 -18.45
CA GLU A 175 -5.41 -4.35 -19.03
C GLU A 175 -4.35 -4.71 -20.08
N LEU A 176 -4.04 -3.78 -20.98
CA LEU A 176 -2.99 -3.92 -21.99
C LEU A 176 -1.60 -4.05 -21.36
N LEU A 177 -1.28 -3.26 -20.34
CA LEU A 177 -0.03 -3.41 -19.58
C LEU A 177 0.11 -4.83 -19.04
N GLN A 178 -0.93 -5.38 -18.42
CA GLN A 178 -0.89 -6.76 -17.92
C GLN A 178 -0.75 -7.78 -19.04
N LYS A 179 -1.42 -7.59 -20.18
CA LYS A 179 -1.32 -8.46 -21.35
C LYS A 179 0.11 -8.47 -21.92
N VAL A 180 0.70 -7.30 -22.16
CA VAL A 180 2.08 -7.15 -22.66
C VAL A 180 3.09 -7.81 -21.72
N GLN A 181 2.92 -7.63 -20.41
CA GLN A 181 3.76 -8.27 -19.41
C GLN A 181 3.67 -9.80 -19.45
N ASP A 182 2.46 -10.33 -19.63
CA ASP A 182 2.22 -11.77 -19.71
C ASP A 182 2.82 -12.37 -21.00
N GLU A 183 2.71 -11.67 -22.13
CA GLU A 183 3.30 -12.07 -23.43
C GLU A 183 4.83 -12.03 -23.41
N ASN A 184 5.42 -11.00 -22.81
CA ASN A 184 6.88 -10.83 -22.77
C ASN A 184 7.57 -11.58 -21.61
N LEU A 185 6.83 -12.20 -20.68
CA LEU A 185 7.36 -12.99 -19.56
C LEU A 185 8.25 -12.23 -18.55
N LEU A 186 8.27 -10.90 -18.67
CA LEU A 186 8.99 -9.96 -17.81
C LEU A 186 8.00 -8.86 -17.43
N LYS A 187 8.08 -8.32 -16.22
CA LYS A 187 7.22 -7.21 -15.79
C LYS A 187 8.00 -5.92 -15.62
N LEU A 188 7.42 -4.85 -16.12
CA LEU A 188 7.84 -3.47 -15.87
C LEU A 188 7.21 -2.95 -14.56
N ALA A 189 5.94 -3.28 -14.33
CA ALA A 189 5.20 -3.00 -13.10
C ALA A 189 4.99 -4.31 -12.35
N THR A 190 5.96 -4.67 -11.51
CA THR A 190 6.02 -5.94 -10.76
C THR A 190 4.75 -6.22 -9.96
N SER A 191 4.20 -5.18 -9.32
CA SER A 191 2.98 -5.27 -8.51
C SER A 191 1.71 -5.69 -9.28
N ILE A 192 1.57 -5.30 -10.56
CA ILE A 192 0.32 -5.54 -11.32
C ILE A 192 0.25 -6.97 -11.77
N ASN A 193 -0.89 -7.64 -11.57
CA ASN A 193 -1.12 -9.03 -11.92
C ASN A 193 -2.60 -9.29 -12.28
N GLN A 194 -2.94 -10.54 -12.55
CA GLN A 194 -4.32 -10.92 -12.90
C GLN A 194 -5.36 -10.61 -11.81
N ASP A 195 -4.98 -10.56 -10.52
CA ASP A 195 -5.90 -10.16 -9.44
C ASP A 195 -6.28 -8.67 -9.53
N HIS A 196 -5.46 -7.83 -10.16
CA HIS A 196 -5.78 -6.42 -10.41
C HIS A 196 -6.82 -6.27 -11.52
N ILE A 197 -6.74 -7.12 -12.55
CA ILE A 197 -7.70 -7.16 -13.66
C ILE A 197 -9.00 -7.84 -13.23
N ALA A 198 -8.92 -8.93 -12.48
CA ALA A 198 -10.06 -9.61 -11.85
C ALA A 198 -10.54 -8.89 -10.57
N TRP A 199 -10.61 -7.55 -10.64
CA TRP A 199 -10.89 -6.66 -9.51
C TRP A 199 -12.20 -6.99 -8.80
N TYR A 200 -13.22 -7.50 -9.50
CA TYR A 200 -14.51 -7.90 -8.95
C TYR A 200 -14.39 -8.94 -7.83
N LYS A 201 -13.40 -9.86 -7.89
CA LYS A 201 -13.11 -10.84 -6.82
C LYS A 201 -12.34 -10.23 -5.64
N GLN A 202 -11.68 -9.09 -5.87
CA GLN A 202 -10.80 -8.43 -4.91
C GLN A 202 -11.20 -6.96 -4.65
N LYS A 203 -12.51 -6.67 -4.71
CA LYS A 203 -13.09 -5.34 -4.57
C LYS A 203 -12.64 -4.61 -3.29
N MET A 204 -12.51 -5.36 -2.19
CA MET A 204 -12.17 -4.85 -0.85
C MET A 204 -10.66 -4.69 -0.57
N LYS A 205 -9.76 -5.19 -1.44
CA LYS A 205 -8.32 -5.15 -1.16
C LYS A 205 -7.72 -3.79 -1.49
N VAL A 206 -7.46 -2.97 -0.47
CA VAL A 206 -6.78 -1.65 -0.60
C VAL A 206 -5.42 -1.79 -1.27
N LYS A 207 -4.61 -2.80 -0.90
CA LYS A 207 -3.27 -3.05 -1.48
C LYS A 207 -3.32 -3.06 -3.02
N LEU A 208 -4.29 -3.77 -3.61
CA LEU A 208 -4.42 -3.84 -5.07
C LEU A 208 -4.83 -2.50 -5.67
N ALA A 209 -5.71 -1.75 -5.02
CA ALA A 209 -6.11 -0.42 -5.49
C ALA A 209 -4.93 0.56 -5.48
N ALA A 210 -4.15 0.58 -4.40
CA ALA A 210 -2.94 1.41 -4.30
C ALA A 210 -1.88 1.01 -5.33
N GLN A 211 -1.73 -0.28 -5.63
CA GLN A 211 -0.80 -0.75 -6.66
C GLN A 211 -1.21 -0.32 -8.07
N VAL A 212 -2.51 -0.27 -8.40
CA VAL A 212 -3.00 0.28 -9.68
C VAL A 212 -2.58 1.73 -9.85
N PHE A 213 -2.82 2.56 -8.84
CA PHE A 213 -2.51 3.98 -8.87
C PHE A 213 -1.08 4.27 -8.39
N SER A 214 -0.13 3.39 -8.66
CA SER A 214 1.25 3.58 -8.21
C SER A 214 2.09 4.30 -9.26
N LEU A 215 3.08 5.08 -8.80
CA LEU A 215 4.09 5.68 -9.69
C LEU A 215 4.81 4.63 -10.55
N SER A 216 4.93 3.39 -10.05
CA SER A 216 5.53 2.29 -10.80
C SER A 216 4.73 1.94 -12.07
N VAL A 217 3.41 2.01 -12.00
CA VAL A 217 2.51 1.78 -13.14
C VAL A 217 2.61 2.94 -14.13
N SER A 218 2.52 4.19 -13.65
CA SER A 218 2.71 5.38 -14.51
C SER A 218 4.00 5.26 -15.34
N LYS A 219 5.13 5.04 -14.68
CA LYS A 219 6.45 4.90 -15.33
C LYS A 219 6.52 3.76 -16.35
N ALA A 220 5.79 2.67 -16.10
CA ALA A 220 5.70 1.58 -17.07
C ALA A 220 4.89 1.99 -18.31
N LEU A 221 3.78 2.72 -18.13
CA LEU A 221 2.96 3.23 -19.24
C LEU A 221 3.73 4.26 -20.10
N VAL A 222 4.46 5.19 -19.47
CA VAL A 222 5.34 6.15 -20.17
C VAL A 222 6.37 5.43 -21.02
N PHE A 223 6.99 4.37 -20.50
CA PHE A 223 7.93 3.57 -21.29
C PHE A 223 7.25 2.83 -22.46
N LEU A 224 6.05 2.28 -22.25
CA LEU A 224 5.33 1.56 -23.30
C LEU A 224 4.86 2.49 -24.43
N LYS A 225 4.56 3.76 -24.11
CA LYS A 225 4.26 4.81 -25.11
C LYS A 225 5.36 4.95 -26.16
N GLU A 226 6.63 4.88 -25.74
CA GLU A 226 7.79 5.05 -26.63
C GLU A 226 8.04 3.83 -27.53
N ILE A 227 7.51 2.66 -27.18
CA ILE A 227 7.85 1.39 -27.83
C ILE A 227 6.68 0.80 -28.61
N MET A 228 5.45 1.12 -28.23
CA MET A 228 4.26 0.48 -28.79
C MET A 228 3.20 1.52 -29.17
N PRO A 229 2.67 1.48 -30.41
CA PRO A 229 1.69 2.45 -30.89
C PRO A 229 0.36 2.40 -30.11
N GLU A 230 0.04 1.26 -29.51
CA GLU A 230 -1.16 1.07 -28.69
C GLU A 230 -1.22 2.01 -27.46
N PHE A 231 -0.08 2.56 -27.04
CA PHE A 231 0.05 3.42 -25.85
C PHE A 231 0.23 4.90 -26.19
N LYS A 232 0.07 5.31 -27.46
CA LYS A 232 0.37 6.68 -27.91
C LYS A 232 -0.38 7.77 -27.13
N ASP A 233 -1.65 7.53 -26.80
CA ASP A 233 -2.54 8.50 -26.14
C ASP A 233 -2.67 8.28 -24.61
N VAL A 234 -1.69 7.61 -23.98
CA VAL A 234 -1.75 7.21 -22.56
C VAL A 234 -1.55 8.37 -21.57
N ASP A 235 -1.13 9.55 -22.04
CA ASP A 235 -0.67 10.67 -21.21
C ASP A 235 -1.66 11.09 -20.13
N ALA A 236 -2.94 11.21 -20.48
CA ALA A 236 -3.96 11.58 -19.50
C ALA A 236 -4.19 10.51 -18.42
N THR A 237 -4.03 9.23 -18.77
CA THR A 237 -4.10 8.14 -17.79
C THR A 237 -2.87 8.15 -16.88
N VAL A 238 -1.70 8.49 -17.41
CA VAL A 238 -0.45 8.68 -16.65
C VAL A 238 -0.60 9.83 -15.65
N ASP A 239 -1.00 11.01 -16.11
CA ASP A 239 -1.20 12.20 -15.26
C ASP A 239 -2.21 11.92 -14.14
N PHE A 240 -3.29 11.20 -14.47
CA PHE A 240 -4.29 10.79 -13.50
C PHE A 240 -3.71 9.85 -12.44
N ILE A 241 -2.98 8.80 -12.84
CA ILE A 241 -2.34 7.85 -11.92
C ILE A 241 -1.36 8.57 -10.99
N GLU A 242 -0.53 9.48 -11.52
CA GLU A 242 0.45 10.22 -10.73
C GLU A 242 -0.20 11.18 -9.74
N THR A 243 -1.26 11.87 -10.16
CA THR A 243 -2.01 12.79 -9.28
C THR A 243 -2.69 12.04 -8.14
N ILE A 244 -3.31 10.89 -8.42
CA ILE A 244 -3.93 10.05 -7.40
C ILE A 244 -2.87 9.39 -6.48
N ASN A 245 -1.71 8.97 -7.03
CA ASN A 245 -0.59 8.49 -6.21
C ASN A 245 -0.13 9.58 -5.23
N ALA A 246 0.08 10.79 -5.73
CA ALA A 246 0.53 11.93 -4.93
C ALA A 246 -0.49 12.28 -3.84
N LEU A 247 -1.79 12.31 -4.19
CA LEU A 247 -2.88 12.50 -3.23
C LEU A 247 -2.83 11.46 -2.11
N PHE A 248 -2.74 10.18 -2.47
CA PHE A 248 -2.74 9.10 -1.49
C PHE A 248 -1.48 9.10 -0.61
N ASP A 249 -0.31 9.36 -1.18
CA ASP A 249 0.94 9.48 -0.43
C ASP A 249 0.90 10.65 0.56
N CYS A 250 0.34 11.80 0.15
CA CYS A 250 0.15 12.96 1.02
C CYS A 250 -0.80 12.68 2.20
N LEU A 251 -1.87 11.90 1.98
CA LEU A 251 -2.86 11.55 3.01
C LEU A 251 -2.48 10.33 3.86
N ASN A 252 -1.38 9.64 3.54
CA ASN A 252 -0.96 8.39 4.19
C ASN A 252 0.50 8.45 4.68
N SER A 253 0.94 9.59 5.20
CA SER A 253 2.27 9.76 5.78
C SER A 253 2.38 9.09 7.15
N ARG A 254 3.21 8.04 7.24
CA ARG A 254 3.34 7.16 8.43
C ARG A 254 4.63 7.36 9.21
N ASN A 255 5.72 7.64 8.51
CA ASN A 255 7.07 7.59 9.06
C ASN A 255 7.61 9.03 9.25
N PRO A 256 8.06 9.42 10.45
CA PRO A 256 8.73 10.71 10.68
C PRO A 256 9.96 10.97 9.80
N CYS A 257 10.61 9.90 9.32
CA CYS A 257 11.74 9.91 8.40
C CYS A 257 11.34 9.58 6.94
N GLY A 258 10.04 9.59 6.65
CA GLY A 258 9.52 9.41 5.29
C GLY A 258 10.15 10.41 4.33
N ARG A 259 10.35 9.98 3.08
CA ARG A 259 10.94 10.80 2.01
C ARG A 259 9.86 11.26 1.03
N PHE A 260 10.13 12.36 0.33
CA PHE A 260 9.25 12.92 -0.71
C PHE A 260 7.83 13.18 -0.18
N LEU A 261 6.79 12.77 -0.92
CA LEU A 261 5.39 13.00 -0.54
C LEU A 261 4.92 12.14 0.65
N LYS A 262 5.66 11.09 1.00
CA LYS A 262 5.44 10.28 2.21
C LYS A 262 6.13 10.85 3.45
N SER A 263 6.80 12.00 3.31
CA SER A 263 7.41 12.69 4.45
C SER A 263 6.34 13.24 5.39
N PRO A 264 6.65 13.45 6.68
CA PRO A 264 5.73 14.17 7.55
C PRO A 264 5.54 15.61 7.07
N VAL A 265 4.35 16.16 7.26
CA VAL A 265 4.08 17.54 6.90
C VAL A 265 4.74 18.45 7.92
N ARG A 266 5.53 19.41 7.45
CA ARG A 266 6.33 20.37 8.20
C ARG A 266 6.10 21.76 7.61
N PRO A 267 6.38 22.84 8.36
CA PRO A 267 6.27 24.20 7.81
C PRO A 267 7.05 24.38 6.50
N ALA A 268 8.21 23.72 6.36
CA ALA A 268 9.06 23.81 5.18
C ALA A 268 8.48 23.18 3.90
N ASN A 269 7.67 22.11 4.00
CA ASN A 269 7.08 21.42 2.83
C ASN A 269 5.57 21.67 2.68
N LEU A 270 4.97 22.45 3.60
CA LEU A 270 3.53 22.70 3.67
C LEU A 270 2.97 23.26 2.36
N HIS A 271 3.61 24.26 1.77
CA HIS A 271 3.16 24.87 0.52
C HIS A 271 3.11 23.86 -0.64
N THR A 272 4.16 23.06 -0.81
CA THR A 272 4.21 22.01 -1.84
C THR A 272 3.15 20.94 -1.58
N TRP A 273 2.96 20.54 -0.32
CA TRP A 273 1.96 19.56 0.07
C TRP A 273 0.53 20.05 -0.21
N ILE A 274 0.20 21.29 0.17
CA ILE A 274 -1.09 21.94 -0.13
C ILE A 274 -1.34 21.99 -1.63
N ASN A 275 -0.36 22.46 -2.41
CA ASN A 275 -0.50 22.58 -3.86
C ASN A 275 -0.85 21.22 -4.50
N ARG A 276 -0.19 20.13 -4.09
CA ARG A 276 -0.49 18.78 -4.59
C ARG A 276 -1.91 18.33 -4.26
N LEU A 277 -2.39 18.65 -3.06
CA LEU A 277 -3.77 18.34 -2.68
C LEU A 277 -4.79 19.17 -3.47
N CYS A 278 -4.52 20.46 -3.72
CA CYS A 278 -5.37 21.30 -4.56
C CYS A 278 -5.47 20.77 -6.00
N ILE A 279 -4.33 20.42 -6.62
CA ILE A 279 -4.33 19.84 -7.97
C ILE A 279 -5.20 18.57 -8.02
N ALA A 280 -5.03 17.68 -7.03
CA ALA A 280 -5.81 16.46 -6.98
C ALA A 280 -7.31 16.72 -6.73
N ARG A 281 -7.63 17.70 -5.89
CA ARG A 281 -9.00 18.15 -5.63
C ARG A 281 -9.67 18.66 -6.90
N ASP A 282 -9.00 19.54 -7.65
CA ASP A 282 -9.54 20.14 -8.87
C ASP A 282 -9.73 19.09 -9.97
N LEU A 283 -8.78 18.16 -10.12
CA LEU A 283 -8.92 17.01 -11.01
C LEU A 283 -10.16 16.17 -10.66
N LEU A 284 -10.37 15.86 -9.38
CA LEU A 284 -11.50 15.05 -8.94
C LEU A 284 -12.85 15.75 -9.12
N LEU A 285 -12.92 17.07 -8.91
CA LEU A 285 -14.14 17.86 -9.10
C LEU A 285 -14.57 17.96 -10.57
N ASN A 286 -13.59 18.04 -11.48
CA ASN A 286 -13.79 18.16 -12.91
C ASN A 286 -13.81 16.80 -13.64
N LEU A 287 -13.78 15.69 -12.90
CA LEU A 287 -13.83 14.36 -13.49
C LEU A 287 -15.22 14.09 -14.10
N GLU A 288 -15.24 13.72 -15.37
CA GLU A 288 -16.45 13.47 -16.16
C GLU A 288 -16.49 12.02 -16.66
N TYR A 289 -17.70 11.51 -16.90
CA TYR A 289 -17.87 10.30 -17.70
C TYR A 289 -17.77 10.64 -19.20
N GLU A 290 -17.74 9.60 -20.04
CA GLU A 290 -17.70 9.75 -21.50
C GLU A 290 -18.89 10.54 -22.08
N ASP A 291 -20.04 10.54 -21.39
CA ASP A 291 -21.24 11.32 -21.76
C ASP A 291 -21.14 12.81 -21.38
N GLY A 292 -20.00 13.28 -20.86
CA GLY A 292 -19.77 14.64 -20.38
C GLY A 292 -20.41 14.95 -19.02
N LYS A 293 -21.08 13.98 -18.38
CA LYS A 293 -21.66 14.20 -17.06
C LYS A 293 -20.58 14.11 -15.99
N ARG A 294 -20.47 15.17 -15.18
CA ARG A 294 -19.56 15.18 -14.01
C ARG A 294 -19.89 14.06 -13.04
N VAL A 295 -18.87 13.33 -12.63
CA VAL A 295 -18.98 12.18 -11.71
C VAL A 295 -19.55 12.62 -10.35
N ILE A 296 -19.25 13.84 -9.90
CA ILE A 296 -19.77 14.42 -8.65
C ILE A 296 -21.29 14.66 -8.66
N LYS A 297 -21.91 14.78 -9.85
CA LYS A 297 -23.36 14.90 -10.03
C LYS A 297 -24.05 13.55 -10.22
N SER A 298 -23.32 12.45 -10.08
CA SER A 298 -23.83 11.10 -10.29
C SER A 298 -24.20 10.40 -8.98
N SER A 299 -24.87 9.24 -9.10
CA SER A 299 -25.16 8.37 -7.94
C SER A 299 -23.91 7.82 -7.26
N ARG A 300 -22.74 7.91 -7.92
CA ARG A 300 -21.43 7.45 -7.44
C ARG A 300 -20.55 8.59 -6.91
N LYS A 301 -21.13 9.76 -6.62
CA LYS A 301 -20.43 10.96 -6.13
C LYS A 301 -19.62 10.78 -4.85
N THR A 302 -19.96 9.78 -4.02
CA THR A 302 -19.34 9.50 -2.72
C THR A 302 -17.80 9.47 -2.77
N VAL A 303 -17.21 8.96 -3.85
CA VAL A 303 -15.74 8.89 -3.96
C VAL A 303 -15.09 10.27 -4.06
N ILE A 304 -15.69 11.18 -4.84
CA ILE A 304 -15.19 12.54 -5.02
C ILE A 304 -15.48 13.35 -3.76
N VAL A 305 -16.72 13.30 -3.28
CA VAL A 305 -17.13 13.96 -2.04
C VAL A 305 -16.21 13.54 -0.88
N GLY A 306 -15.89 12.24 -0.79
CA GLY A 306 -15.05 11.72 0.27
C GLY A 306 -13.61 12.19 0.20
N PHE A 307 -12.99 12.17 -0.98
CA PHE A 307 -11.65 12.73 -1.15
C PHE A 307 -11.64 14.24 -0.93
N CYS A 308 -12.56 15.01 -1.53
CA CYS A 308 -12.59 16.47 -1.38
C CYS A 308 -12.85 16.90 0.07
N THR A 309 -13.76 16.24 0.78
CA THR A 309 -13.98 16.48 2.23
C THR A 309 -12.70 16.24 3.01
N THR A 310 -12.03 15.12 2.75
CA THR A 310 -10.80 14.75 3.45
C THR A 310 -9.65 15.71 3.14
N ILE A 311 -9.53 16.14 1.88
CA ILE A 311 -8.55 17.14 1.45
C ILE A 311 -8.79 18.46 2.20
N ASP A 312 -10.00 19.02 2.13
CA ASP A 312 -10.35 20.29 2.77
C ASP A 312 -10.09 20.21 4.28
N SER A 313 -10.58 19.15 4.94
CA SER A 313 -10.43 18.96 6.38
C SER A 313 -8.98 18.78 6.81
N VAL A 314 -8.21 17.89 6.17
CA VAL A 314 -6.82 17.62 6.55
C VAL A 314 -5.93 18.82 6.23
N MET A 315 -6.18 19.54 5.14
CA MET A 315 -5.44 20.77 4.82
C MET A 315 -5.60 21.84 5.91
N GLN A 316 -6.84 22.10 6.33
CA GLN A 316 -7.11 23.08 7.38
C GLN A 316 -6.55 22.63 8.72
N LEU A 317 -6.82 21.38 9.14
CA LEU A 317 -6.27 20.79 10.37
C LEU A 317 -4.74 20.91 10.46
N VAL A 318 -4.03 20.50 9.41
CA VAL A 318 -2.56 20.52 9.41
C VAL A 318 -2.05 21.96 9.48
N SER A 319 -2.70 22.88 8.78
CA SER A 319 -2.35 24.30 8.81
C SER A 319 -2.53 24.89 10.21
N ASP A 320 -3.64 24.57 10.89
CA ASP A 320 -3.94 25.06 12.24
C ASP A 320 -2.96 24.47 13.27
N LEU A 321 -2.64 23.18 13.16
CA LEU A 321 -1.71 22.49 14.06
C LEU A 321 -0.26 22.98 13.92
N LEU A 322 0.17 23.34 12.71
CA LEU A 322 1.51 23.87 12.46
C LEU A 322 1.60 25.37 12.78
N THR A 323 0.57 26.17 12.47
CA THR A 323 0.56 27.63 12.71
C THR A 323 0.46 27.97 14.19
N SER A 324 -0.30 27.19 14.96
CA SER A 324 -0.35 27.31 16.42
C SER A 324 0.97 26.93 17.11
N ASN A 325 2.00 26.52 16.36
CA ASN A 325 3.28 25.99 16.81
C ASN A 325 3.13 24.83 17.82
N ALA A 326 1.97 24.15 17.78
CA ALA A 326 1.64 23.06 18.69
C ALA A 326 2.45 21.79 18.36
N LEU A 327 2.80 21.60 17.08
CA LEU A 327 3.52 20.42 16.60
C LEU A 327 4.62 20.80 15.61
N LYS A 328 5.79 20.15 15.72
CA LYS A 328 6.91 20.32 14.78
C LYS A 328 6.60 19.74 13.39
N TYR A 329 5.78 18.70 13.36
CA TYR A 329 5.35 18.01 12.15
C TYR A 329 4.04 17.27 12.39
N VAL A 330 3.32 16.93 11.32
CA VAL A 330 2.08 16.16 11.37
C VAL A 330 2.20 14.93 10.47
N LEU A 331 1.74 13.78 10.98
CA LEU A 331 1.60 12.54 10.24
C LEU A 331 0.14 12.35 9.84
N THR A 332 -0.16 12.44 8.54
CA THR A 332 -1.53 12.35 8.02
C THR A 332 -2.17 10.98 8.24
N PHE A 333 -1.37 9.92 8.40
CA PHE A 333 -1.86 8.60 8.78
C PHE A 333 -2.60 8.56 10.13
N LYS A 334 -2.41 9.56 10.99
CA LYS A 334 -3.16 9.67 12.25
C LYS A 334 -4.64 10.03 12.05
N PHE A 335 -5.03 10.41 10.84
CA PHE A 335 -6.41 10.65 10.43
C PHE A 335 -6.98 9.53 9.54
N SER A 336 -6.44 8.30 9.64
CA SER A 336 -6.90 7.15 8.86
C SER A 336 -7.69 6.15 9.71
N GLN A 337 -8.66 5.49 9.08
CA GLN A 337 -9.43 4.41 9.69
C GLN A 337 -8.62 3.11 9.81
N ASP A 338 -7.46 2.99 9.15
CA ASP A 338 -6.57 1.82 9.26
C ASP A 338 -6.29 1.44 10.73
N HIS A 339 -6.25 2.40 11.68
CA HIS A 339 -6.04 2.11 13.09
C HIS A 339 -7.08 1.17 13.69
N ILE A 340 -8.36 1.36 13.36
CA ILE A 340 -9.47 0.52 13.84
C ILE A 340 -9.56 -0.78 13.04
N GLU A 341 -9.25 -0.77 11.74
CA GLU A 341 -9.20 -2.00 10.92
C GLU A 341 -8.16 -2.99 11.45
N VAL A 342 -6.97 -2.51 11.84
CA VAL A 342 -5.94 -3.39 12.44
C VAL A 342 -6.38 -3.86 13.84
N PHE A 343 -7.14 -3.05 14.58
CA PHE A 343 -7.75 -3.49 15.84
C PHE A 343 -8.77 -4.62 15.63
N PHE A 344 -9.64 -4.52 14.62
CA PHE A 344 -10.55 -5.59 14.22
C PHE A 344 -9.81 -6.85 13.76
N ALA A 345 -8.74 -6.72 12.99
CA ALA A 345 -7.87 -7.84 12.64
C ALA A 345 -7.30 -8.53 13.89
N GLY A 346 -6.91 -7.73 14.90
CA GLY A 346 -6.50 -8.20 16.22
C GLY A 346 -7.58 -9.02 16.91
N ILE A 347 -8.83 -8.52 16.96
CA ILE A 347 -9.98 -9.23 17.54
C ILE A 347 -10.21 -10.56 16.81
N ARG A 348 -10.28 -10.54 15.48
CA ARG A 348 -10.47 -11.76 14.67
C ARG A 348 -9.35 -12.78 14.87
N SER A 349 -8.11 -12.32 15.03
CA SER A 349 -6.95 -13.20 15.24
C SER A 349 -7.02 -13.98 16.56
N LYS A 350 -7.67 -13.42 17.61
CA LYS A 350 -7.86 -14.11 18.89
C LYS A 350 -8.81 -15.30 18.80
N GLY A 351 -9.72 -15.31 17.82
CA GLY A 351 -10.59 -16.45 17.54
C GLY A 351 -9.91 -17.60 16.79
N GLY A 352 -8.64 -17.46 16.39
CA GLY A 352 -7.88 -18.50 15.68
C GLY A 352 -8.54 -18.87 14.35
N CYS A 353 -9.06 -20.10 14.25
CA CYS A 353 -9.78 -20.57 13.07
C CYS A 353 -11.20 -19.98 12.95
N ASN A 354 -11.79 -19.47 14.05
CA ASN A 354 -13.07 -18.78 14.05
C ASN A 354 -12.85 -17.25 13.98
N ASN A 355 -12.76 -16.72 12.77
CA ASN A 355 -12.51 -15.30 12.53
C ASN A 355 -13.79 -14.44 12.47
N ASN A 356 -14.96 -15.02 12.76
CA ASN A 356 -16.23 -14.32 12.90
C ASN A 356 -16.71 -14.41 14.36
N PRO A 357 -16.32 -13.46 15.23
CA PRO A 357 -16.62 -13.53 16.66
C PRO A 357 -18.11 -13.28 16.91
N SER A 358 -18.69 -13.95 17.91
CA SER A 358 -19.95 -13.54 18.55
C SER A 358 -19.71 -12.44 19.59
N THR A 359 -20.79 -11.83 20.10
CA THR A 359 -20.72 -10.75 21.12
C THR A 359 -19.84 -11.12 22.32
N GLN A 360 -19.98 -12.35 22.83
CA GLN A 360 -19.20 -12.84 23.97
C GLN A 360 -17.71 -12.97 23.63
N THR A 361 -17.38 -13.57 22.49
CA THR A 361 -15.99 -13.72 22.04
C THR A 361 -15.36 -12.38 21.69
N PHE A 362 -16.13 -11.45 21.14
CA PHE A 362 -15.71 -10.06 20.89
C PHE A 362 -15.34 -9.38 22.21
N LYS A 363 -16.23 -9.42 23.21
CA LYS A 363 -15.99 -8.82 24.54
C LYS A 363 -14.75 -9.39 25.21
N ALA A 364 -14.57 -10.72 25.15
CA ALA A 364 -13.39 -11.40 25.68
C ALA A 364 -12.10 -10.96 24.95
N ALA A 365 -12.12 -10.92 23.61
CA ALA A 365 -10.98 -10.51 22.80
C ALA A 365 -10.63 -9.02 23.02
N TYR A 366 -11.64 -8.15 23.06
CA TYR A 366 -11.50 -6.72 23.35
C TYR A 366 -10.84 -6.50 24.71
N LYS A 367 -11.35 -7.15 25.77
CA LYS A 367 -10.77 -7.09 27.13
C LYS A 367 -9.33 -7.60 27.13
N GLN A 368 -9.05 -8.72 26.47
CA GLN A 368 -7.69 -9.28 26.41
C GLN A 368 -6.72 -8.33 25.69
N LEU A 369 -7.13 -7.70 24.59
CA LEU A 369 -6.29 -6.76 23.84
C LEU A 369 -5.95 -5.51 24.65
N ILE A 370 -6.87 -5.03 25.49
CA ILE A 370 -6.61 -3.91 26.40
C ILE A 370 -5.65 -4.37 27.52
N ILE A 371 -5.98 -5.46 28.24
CA ILE A 371 -5.21 -5.90 29.41
C ILE A 371 -3.79 -6.31 29.06
N SER A 372 -3.62 -7.08 27.98
CA SER A 372 -2.30 -7.58 27.55
C SER A 372 -1.29 -6.47 27.23
N ARG A 373 -1.75 -5.23 27.06
CA ARG A 373 -0.92 -4.06 26.76
C ARG A 373 -0.79 -3.08 27.91
N LEU A 374 -1.68 -3.16 28.90
CA LEU A 374 -1.54 -2.45 30.17
C LEU A 374 -0.57 -3.16 31.13
N GLN A 375 -0.33 -4.46 30.95
CA GLN A 375 0.65 -5.22 31.73
C GLN A 375 2.08 -4.92 31.24
N LYS A 376 2.76 -4.01 31.95
CA LYS A 376 4.22 -3.88 31.90
C LYS A 376 4.87 -5.20 32.32
N VAL A 377 5.73 -5.77 31.48
CA VAL A 377 6.76 -6.71 31.95
C VAL A 377 7.82 -5.87 32.68
N PRO A 378 8.24 -6.21 33.92
CA PRO A 378 9.30 -5.48 34.60
C PRO A 378 10.62 -5.63 33.82
N ALA A 379 11.30 -4.50 33.64
CA ALA A 379 12.42 -4.31 32.74
C ALA A 379 13.64 -5.19 33.03
N GLY A 380 14.25 -5.71 31.95
CA GLY A 380 15.68 -6.03 31.92
C GLY A 380 16.42 -4.93 31.17
N ASN A 381 17.15 -4.09 31.91
CA ASN A 381 18.28 -3.23 31.50
C ASN A 381 18.33 -2.66 30.07
N VAL A 382 17.31 -1.91 29.65
CA VAL A 382 17.45 -0.85 28.63
C VAL A 382 16.47 0.26 28.99
N SER A 383 16.94 1.51 29.02
CA SER A 383 16.12 2.70 29.22
C SER A 383 15.14 2.86 28.06
N ILE A 384 13.92 2.35 28.22
CA ILE A 384 12.83 2.53 27.26
C ILE A 384 12.12 3.84 27.61
N GLU A 385 12.33 4.86 26.78
CA GLU A 385 11.50 6.06 26.79
C GLU A 385 10.02 5.66 26.62
N MET A 386 9.16 6.27 27.43
CA MET A 386 7.74 5.98 27.53
C MET A 386 7.00 6.27 26.22
N GLY A 387 6.92 5.27 25.35
CA GLY A 387 6.01 5.23 24.20
C GLY A 387 5.09 4.02 24.33
N ILE A 388 3.81 4.25 24.64
CA ILE A 388 2.80 3.19 24.59
C ILE A 388 2.49 2.89 23.12
N GLU A 389 3.36 2.14 22.45
CA GLU A 389 3.17 1.64 21.09
C GLU A 389 1.96 0.70 21.02
N PHE A 390 0.78 1.28 20.85
CA PHE A 390 -0.41 0.52 20.52
C PHE A 390 -0.33 0.07 19.04
N LEU A 391 -0.26 -1.24 18.83
CA LEU A 391 -0.30 -1.98 17.54
C LEU A 391 0.96 -1.87 16.67
N VAL A 392 2.00 -2.59 17.06
CA VAL A 392 2.67 -3.51 16.14
C VAL A 392 2.20 -4.91 16.51
N MET A 393 1.37 -5.54 15.67
CA MET A 393 1.20 -7.00 15.76
C MET A 393 2.55 -7.60 15.37
N GLN A 394 3.40 -7.90 16.36
CA GLN A 394 4.41 -8.93 16.19
C GLN A 394 3.63 -10.22 15.93
N LEU A 395 3.45 -10.53 14.65
CA LEU A 395 3.18 -11.88 14.19
C LEU A 395 4.30 -12.73 14.80
N ASN A 396 3.94 -13.58 15.76
CA ASN A 396 4.84 -14.56 16.36
C ASN A 396 5.41 -15.48 15.27
N LYS A 397 6.46 -15.03 14.58
CA LYS A 397 7.42 -15.88 13.89
C LYS A 397 8.43 -16.29 14.95
N LYS A 398 8.23 -17.47 15.55
CA LYS A 398 9.30 -18.15 16.28
C LYS A 398 10.52 -18.25 15.34
N ASN A 399 11.64 -17.71 15.81
CA ASN A 399 13.00 -17.84 15.28
C ASN A 399 13.18 -17.48 13.80
N GLN A 400 13.36 -16.18 13.52
CA GLN A 400 14.23 -15.67 12.45
C GLN A 400 14.66 -14.25 12.82
N THR A 401 15.93 -13.95 12.56
CA THR A 401 16.66 -12.69 12.77
C THR A 401 15.88 -11.42 12.39
N PRO A 402 16.20 -10.27 13.02
CA PRO A 402 15.40 -9.05 12.90
C PRO A 402 15.28 -8.61 11.43
N VAL A 403 14.04 -8.52 10.97
CA VAL A 403 13.69 -7.94 9.68
C VAL A 403 13.84 -6.44 9.83
N VAL A 404 14.96 -5.92 9.34
CA VAL A 404 15.05 -4.55 8.85
C VAL A 404 13.93 -4.38 7.83
N GLU A 405 13.07 -3.37 8.00
CA GLU A 405 12.23 -2.87 6.92
C GLU A 405 13.15 -2.30 5.83
N ASP A 406 13.73 -3.20 5.05
CA ASP A 406 14.48 -2.87 3.85
C ASP A 406 13.48 -2.40 2.80
N SER A 407 13.71 -1.17 2.35
CA SER A 407 13.30 -0.62 1.05
C SER A 407 12.85 -1.68 0.05
N ASP A 408 11.59 -1.64 -0.38
CA ASP A 408 10.99 -1.96 -1.69
C ASP A 408 11.67 -2.95 -2.69
N ASP A 409 12.59 -3.80 -2.25
CA ASP A 409 13.45 -4.68 -3.06
C ASP A 409 13.00 -6.16 -2.90
N THR A 410 11.72 -6.41 -2.61
CA THR A 410 11.12 -7.74 -2.74
C THR A 410 10.38 -7.86 -4.07
N ILE A 411 10.91 -8.66 -4.98
CA ILE A 411 10.30 -9.03 -6.27
C ILE A 411 9.01 -9.83 -5.97
N GLU A 412 7.88 -9.14 -5.84
CA GLU A 412 6.56 -9.73 -5.62
C GLU A 412 5.69 -9.73 -6.90
N GLU A 413 5.14 -10.91 -7.18
CA GLU A 413 3.91 -11.23 -7.96
C GLU A 413 3.96 -11.13 -9.49
N PHE A 414 4.23 -12.26 -10.14
CA PHE A 414 4.21 -12.41 -11.58
C PHE A 414 3.14 -13.42 -12.02
N SER A 415 2.36 -13.09 -13.06
CA SER A 415 1.34 -13.96 -13.69
C SER A 415 1.78 -14.15 -15.15
N ILE A 416 1.38 -15.25 -15.81
CA ILE A 416 1.67 -15.51 -17.24
C ILE A 416 0.49 -16.25 -17.88
N ASN A 417 -0.04 -15.70 -18.98
CA ASN A 417 -0.72 -16.43 -20.05
C ASN A 417 0.08 -16.29 -21.35
N GLY A 418 0.20 -17.40 -22.09
CA GLY A 418 1.14 -17.54 -23.22
C GLY A 418 0.58 -17.07 -24.57
N GLY A 419 1.50 -16.57 -25.40
CA GLY A 419 1.36 -16.21 -26.81
C GLY A 419 2.56 -15.36 -27.22
N HIS A 420 3.52 -15.91 -27.97
CA HIS A 420 4.82 -15.27 -28.18
C HIS A 420 4.83 -14.28 -29.35
N ILE A 421 4.65 -13.00 -29.05
CA ILE A 421 5.21 -11.89 -29.82
C ILE A 421 6.28 -11.26 -28.92
N ILE A 422 7.56 -11.43 -29.27
CA ILE A 422 8.67 -10.93 -28.45
C ILE A 422 9.13 -9.58 -29.00
N ASN A 423 8.91 -8.51 -28.24
CA ASN A 423 9.48 -7.21 -28.57
C ASN A 423 10.92 -7.14 -28.00
N SER A 424 11.93 -7.11 -28.87
CA SER A 424 13.35 -7.12 -28.46
C SER A 424 13.69 -5.93 -27.55
N THR A 425 13.19 -4.73 -27.85
CA THR A 425 13.44 -3.52 -27.09
C THR A 425 12.86 -3.59 -25.67
N TYR A 426 11.68 -4.18 -25.52
CA TYR A 426 11.05 -4.40 -24.21
C TYR A 426 11.89 -5.32 -23.32
N VAL A 427 12.33 -6.45 -23.88
CA VAL A 427 13.13 -7.44 -23.16
C VAL A 427 14.48 -6.85 -22.77
N GLU A 428 15.16 -6.15 -23.68
CA GLU A 428 16.46 -5.53 -23.41
C GLU A 428 16.40 -4.50 -22.27
N ASN A 429 15.41 -3.60 -22.30
CA ASN A 429 15.21 -2.62 -21.21
C ASN A 429 14.83 -3.29 -19.88
N SER A 430 14.02 -4.35 -19.92
CA SER A 430 13.65 -5.11 -18.71
C SER A 430 14.86 -5.83 -18.11
N VAL A 431 15.70 -6.44 -18.95
CA VAL A 431 16.95 -7.10 -18.55
C VAL A 431 17.92 -6.07 -17.96
N MET A 432 18.03 -4.89 -18.56
CA MET A 432 18.87 -3.81 -18.05
C MET A 432 18.47 -3.39 -16.63
N TYR A 433 17.17 -3.23 -16.38
CA TYR A 433 16.66 -2.92 -15.05
C TYR A 433 17.00 -4.02 -14.02
N ILE A 434 16.80 -5.29 -14.38
CA ILE A 434 17.17 -6.43 -13.52
C ILE A 434 18.68 -6.51 -13.30
N ALA A 435 19.50 -6.16 -14.31
CA ALA A 435 20.94 -6.16 -14.22
C ALA A 435 21.44 -5.19 -13.13
N GLY A 436 20.80 -4.01 -12.97
CA GLY A 436 21.12 -3.08 -11.88
C GLY A 436 20.92 -3.71 -10.49
N PHE A 437 19.82 -4.45 -10.31
CA PHE A 437 19.56 -5.20 -9.08
C PHE A 437 20.61 -6.31 -8.85
N VAL A 438 20.97 -7.05 -9.90
CA VAL A 438 22.00 -8.10 -9.84
C VAL A 438 23.35 -7.51 -9.45
N SER A 439 23.78 -6.39 -10.06
CA SER A 439 25.00 -5.68 -9.69
C SER A 439 25.03 -5.30 -8.21
N LYS A 440 23.94 -4.71 -7.68
CA LYS A 440 23.81 -4.32 -6.26
C LYS A 440 23.89 -5.52 -5.31
N LYS A 441 23.28 -6.66 -5.66
CA LYS A 441 23.33 -7.87 -4.83
C LYS A 441 24.70 -8.55 -4.87
N ILE A 442 25.39 -8.52 -6.01
CA ILE A 442 26.73 -9.11 -6.15
C ILE A 442 27.79 -8.24 -5.48
N SER A 443 27.69 -6.91 -5.57
CA SER A 443 28.63 -5.99 -4.92
C SER A 443 28.65 -6.16 -3.39
N ALA A 444 27.49 -6.50 -2.79
CA ALA A 444 27.39 -6.83 -1.38
C ALA A 444 28.00 -8.21 -1.02
N ALA A 445 28.14 -9.12 -1.98
CA ALA A 445 28.64 -10.48 -1.76
C ALA A 445 30.15 -10.63 -2.03
N ILE A 446 30.72 -9.81 -2.91
CA ILE A 446 32.13 -9.89 -3.33
C ILE A 446 33.01 -9.02 -2.41
N LYS A 447 34.22 -9.50 -2.11
CA LYS A 447 35.22 -8.76 -1.31
C LYS A 447 36.18 -7.89 -2.15
N CYS A 448 36.49 -8.30 -3.38
CA CYS A 448 37.42 -7.57 -4.25
C CYS A 448 36.83 -6.23 -4.72
N GLU A 449 37.49 -5.12 -4.37
CA GLU A 449 37.00 -3.77 -4.66
C GLU A 449 37.03 -3.44 -6.16
N LYS A 450 38.07 -3.89 -6.89
CA LYS A 450 38.13 -3.71 -8.36
C LYS A 450 36.97 -4.43 -9.07
N CYS A 451 36.62 -5.64 -8.62
CA CYS A 451 35.46 -6.35 -9.15
C CYS A 451 34.13 -5.66 -8.80
N LYS A 452 34.02 -5.01 -7.64
CA LYS A 452 32.82 -4.22 -7.30
C LYS A 452 32.66 -3.02 -8.22
N VAL A 453 33.74 -2.29 -8.49
CA VAL A 453 33.71 -1.13 -9.38
C VAL A 453 33.30 -1.54 -10.80
N ALA A 454 33.86 -2.64 -11.31
CA ALA A 454 33.55 -3.16 -12.65
C ALA A 454 32.09 -3.58 -12.87
N LEU A 455 31.30 -3.81 -11.81
CA LEU A 455 29.87 -4.13 -11.91
C LEU A 455 28.99 -2.93 -12.29
N PHE A 456 29.50 -1.72 -12.14
CA PHE A 456 28.76 -0.49 -12.36
C PHE A 456 29.35 0.31 -13.53
N ASP A 457 28.49 1.04 -14.23
CA ASP A 457 28.92 1.93 -15.31
C ASP A 457 29.44 3.25 -14.70
N THR A 458 30.76 3.34 -14.54
CA THR A 458 31.45 4.55 -14.05
C THR A 458 31.73 5.57 -15.15
N GLN A 459 31.71 5.16 -16.42
CA GLN A 459 32.07 6.00 -17.57
C GLN A 459 30.84 6.55 -18.32
N LEU A 460 29.63 6.20 -17.90
CA LEU A 460 28.35 6.60 -18.50
C LEU A 460 28.18 6.14 -19.95
N GLU A 461 28.86 5.07 -20.37
CA GLU A 461 28.81 4.56 -21.74
C GLU A 461 27.39 4.18 -22.18
N LEU A 462 26.56 3.74 -21.23
CA LEU A 462 25.19 3.30 -21.50
C LEU A 462 24.17 4.43 -21.37
N ALA A 463 24.54 5.62 -20.89
CA ALA A 463 23.61 6.66 -20.45
C ALA A 463 22.59 7.07 -21.52
N ASN A 464 22.99 7.07 -22.79
CA ASN A 464 22.16 7.43 -23.95
C ASN A 464 21.69 6.23 -24.78
N SER A 465 21.89 5.00 -24.29
CA SER A 465 21.45 3.81 -25.02
C SER A 465 19.93 3.66 -24.98
N LYS A 466 19.31 3.20 -26.07
CA LYS A 466 17.88 2.86 -26.13
C LYS A 466 17.47 1.81 -25.09
N ASN A 467 18.44 1.07 -24.55
CA ASN A 467 18.25 0.00 -23.57
C ASN A 467 18.22 0.51 -22.12
N MET A 468 18.57 1.78 -21.90
CA MET A 468 18.47 2.47 -20.61
C MET A 468 17.20 3.31 -20.47
N LEU A 469 16.35 3.38 -21.50
CA LEU A 469 15.15 4.20 -21.50
C LEU A 469 14.26 3.90 -20.28
N PHE A 470 13.93 2.63 -20.05
CA PHE A 470 13.11 2.24 -18.90
C PHE A 470 13.81 2.51 -17.57
N PHE A 471 15.11 2.25 -17.50
CA PHE A 471 15.91 2.48 -16.28
C PHE A 471 15.89 3.97 -15.90
N ASN A 472 16.11 4.85 -16.88
CA ASN A 472 16.12 6.30 -16.69
C ASN A 472 14.75 6.83 -16.27
N ILE A 473 13.67 6.29 -16.84
CA ILE A 473 12.29 6.63 -16.41
C ILE A 473 12.06 6.15 -14.97
N LYS A 474 12.58 4.98 -14.58
CA LYS A 474 12.41 4.40 -13.23
C LYS A 474 13.22 5.09 -12.15
N ASP A 475 14.40 5.59 -12.48
CA ASP A 475 15.30 6.19 -11.52
C ASP A 475 14.71 7.45 -10.88
N ASN A 476 14.79 7.51 -9.55
CA ASN A 476 14.44 8.68 -8.74
C ASN A 476 15.68 9.20 -7.99
N GLY A 477 16.89 8.86 -8.45
CA GLY A 477 18.17 9.22 -7.85
C GLY A 477 18.74 8.18 -6.88
N GLY A 478 18.29 6.92 -6.99
CA GLY A 478 18.67 5.84 -6.06
C GLY A 478 19.01 4.51 -6.72
N LEU A 479 18.85 4.40 -8.05
CA LEU A 479 19.20 3.17 -8.78
C LEU A 479 20.67 3.18 -9.19
N SER A 480 21.33 2.05 -9.03
CA SER A 480 22.72 1.87 -9.47
C SER A 480 22.77 1.36 -10.90
N ARG A 481 23.53 2.06 -11.76
CA ARG A 481 23.65 1.72 -13.20
C ARG A 481 24.60 0.53 -13.39
N PRO A 482 24.14 -0.59 -13.98
CA PRO A 482 25.01 -1.73 -14.23
C PRO A 482 25.98 -1.44 -15.38
N SER A 483 27.15 -2.08 -15.39
CA SER A 483 28.09 -1.98 -16.51
C SER A 483 27.59 -2.72 -17.75
N LYS A 484 28.10 -2.35 -18.93
CA LYS A 484 27.81 -2.99 -20.22
C LYS A 484 28.08 -4.49 -20.22
N SER A 485 29.16 -4.89 -19.55
CA SER A 485 29.53 -6.29 -19.34
C SER A 485 28.45 -7.06 -18.58
N VAL A 486 27.93 -6.50 -17.48
CA VAL A 486 26.84 -7.14 -16.71
C VAL A 486 25.57 -7.26 -17.54
N PHE A 487 25.20 -6.19 -18.28
CA PHE A 487 24.03 -6.22 -19.16
C PHE A 487 24.12 -7.34 -20.21
N LEU A 488 25.27 -7.46 -20.91
CA LEU A 488 25.46 -8.48 -21.93
C LEU A 488 25.37 -9.91 -21.37
N VAL A 489 25.95 -10.15 -20.19
CA VAL A 489 25.86 -11.45 -19.51
C VAL A 489 24.40 -11.77 -19.13
N CYS A 490 23.68 -10.81 -18.53
CA CYS A 490 22.26 -10.98 -18.19
C CYS A 490 21.39 -11.22 -19.43
N LEU A 491 21.65 -10.52 -20.53
CA LEU A 491 20.90 -10.67 -21.79
C LEU A 491 21.13 -12.05 -22.43
N ALA A 492 22.38 -12.52 -22.47
CA ALA A 492 22.69 -13.86 -22.93
C ALA A 492 22.04 -14.93 -22.04
N THR A 493 22.01 -14.70 -20.72
CA THR A 493 21.35 -15.56 -19.74
C THR A 493 19.83 -15.63 -19.99
N GLU A 494 19.16 -14.50 -20.19
CA GLU A 494 17.71 -14.48 -20.48
C GLU A 494 17.39 -15.17 -21.82
N ARG A 495 18.22 -15.01 -22.85
CA ARG A 495 18.06 -15.73 -24.12
C ARG A 495 18.15 -17.25 -23.93
N ALA A 496 19.13 -17.72 -23.15
CA ALA A 496 19.29 -19.14 -22.81
C ALA A 496 18.12 -19.68 -21.98
N ILE A 497 17.63 -18.91 -21.00
CA ILE A 497 16.43 -19.30 -20.23
C ILE A 497 15.22 -19.39 -21.17
N ARG A 498 15.10 -18.48 -22.13
CA ARG A 498 13.98 -18.49 -23.07
C ARG A 498 14.00 -19.69 -24.03
N SER A 499 15.17 -20.04 -24.56
CA SER A 499 15.31 -21.18 -25.46
C SER A 499 15.04 -22.51 -24.75
N ASP A 500 15.60 -22.70 -23.55
CA ASP A 500 15.63 -24.02 -22.91
C ASP A 500 14.44 -24.24 -21.96
N TYR A 501 13.92 -23.18 -21.34
CA TYR A 501 13.04 -23.32 -20.17
C TYR A 501 11.55 -23.16 -20.48
N PHE A 502 11.19 -22.30 -21.45
CA PHE A 502 9.78 -22.14 -21.86
C PHE A 502 9.36 -23.12 -22.97
N GLY A 503 10.31 -23.70 -23.71
CA GLY A 503 10.04 -24.72 -24.73
C GLY A 503 9.78 -26.13 -24.20
N CYS A 504 10.38 -26.52 -23.07
CA CYS A 504 10.42 -27.93 -22.63
C CYS A 504 9.52 -28.27 -21.43
N GLY A 505 8.80 -27.29 -20.86
CA GLY A 505 8.00 -27.47 -19.66
C GLY A 505 8.85 -27.64 -18.39
N PHE A 506 8.30 -27.22 -17.25
CA PHE A 506 8.99 -27.12 -15.97
C PHE A 506 9.40 -28.51 -15.40
N LYS A 507 10.50 -29.13 -15.87
CA LYS A 507 11.00 -30.43 -15.37
C LYS A 507 12.48 -30.36 -14.93
N LYS A 508 12.71 -30.83 -13.68
CA LYS A 508 13.98 -31.10 -12.95
C LYS A 508 15.09 -30.02 -13.03
N ILE A 509 15.03 -29.05 -12.12
CA ILE A 509 15.97 -27.92 -11.93
C ILE A 509 17.31 -28.30 -11.28
N LYS A 510 17.48 -29.52 -10.75
CA LYS A 510 18.64 -29.82 -9.90
C LYS A 510 20.01 -29.75 -10.60
N ASN A 511 20.08 -29.81 -11.94
CA ASN A 511 21.32 -29.69 -12.73
C ASN A 511 21.30 -28.55 -13.77
N SER A 512 20.34 -27.61 -13.71
CA SER A 512 20.15 -26.62 -14.79
C SER A 512 21.10 -25.42 -14.74
N ILE A 513 21.50 -24.93 -13.55
CA ILE A 513 22.31 -23.71 -13.44
C ILE A 513 23.73 -23.91 -14.01
N LEU A 514 24.38 -25.04 -13.71
CA LEU A 514 25.71 -25.34 -14.25
C LEU A 514 25.68 -25.50 -15.77
N LYS A 515 24.67 -26.22 -16.30
CA LYS A 515 24.47 -26.37 -17.75
C LYS A 515 24.24 -25.02 -18.44
N LEU A 516 23.45 -24.16 -17.79
CA LEU A 516 23.14 -22.83 -18.27
C LEU A 516 24.36 -21.90 -18.19
N GLN A 517 25.17 -22.00 -17.14
CA GLN A 517 26.46 -21.31 -17.06
C GLN A 517 27.38 -21.73 -18.21
N LEU A 518 27.54 -23.03 -18.49
CA LEU A 518 28.38 -23.50 -19.59
C LEU A 518 27.88 -22.98 -20.95
N TYR A 519 26.57 -23.08 -21.21
CA TYR A 519 25.98 -22.61 -22.46
C TYR A 519 26.15 -21.09 -22.66
N VAL A 520 25.85 -20.31 -21.63
CA VAL A 520 26.00 -18.84 -21.68
C VAL A 520 27.47 -18.46 -21.82
N LEU A 521 28.38 -19.09 -21.07
CA LEU A 521 29.81 -18.80 -21.17
C LEU A 521 30.34 -19.13 -22.56
N GLN A 522 29.94 -20.25 -23.18
CA GLN A 522 30.32 -20.62 -24.55
C GLN A 522 29.88 -19.55 -25.56
N GLY A 523 28.66 -19.03 -25.44
CA GLY A 523 28.14 -17.95 -26.30
C GLY A 523 28.76 -16.56 -26.04
N LEU A 524 29.61 -16.43 -25.02
CA LEU A 524 30.28 -15.19 -24.63
C LEU A 524 31.80 -15.23 -24.85
N ILE A 525 32.37 -16.33 -25.37
CA ILE A 525 33.82 -16.51 -25.58
C ILE A 525 34.39 -15.43 -26.51
N GLU A 526 33.68 -15.11 -27.60
CA GLU A 526 34.13 -14.13 -28.61
C GLU A 526 33.82 -12.67 -28.24
N LYS A 527 33.22 -12.43 -27.07
CA LYS A 527 32.86 -11.08 -26.61
C LYS A 527 33.84 -10.59 -25.56
N ASN A 528 34.35 -9.39 -25.76
CA ASN A 528 35.12 -8.70 -24.74
C ASN A 528 34.20 -8.27 -23.59
N ILE A 529 34.29 -8.98 -22.46
CA ILE A 529 33.48 -8.74 -21.28
C ILE A 529 34.44 -8.47 -20.12
N PHE A 530 34.27 -7.31 -19.49
CA PHE A 530 35.15 -6.75 -18.48
C PHE A 530 36.59 -6.49 -18.98
N GLU A 531 36.72 -5.74 -20.10
CA GLU A 531 38.03 -5.31 -20.62
C GLU A 531 38.89 -4.60 -19.54
N ASP A 532 38.25 -3.80 -18.67
CA ASP A 532 38.92 -3.09 -17.58
C ASP A 532 39.49 -3.99 -16.47
N LEU A 533 39.11 -5.28 -16.43
CA LEU A 533 39.61 -6.25 -15.46
C LEU A 533 40.74 -7.12 -16.03
N THR A 534 41.09 -6.99 -17.32
CA THR A 534 42.12 -7.82 -17.97
C THR A 534 43.50 -7.59 -17.34
N ASP A 535 43.86 -6.34 -17.06
CA ASP A 535 45.10 -5.99 -16.34
C ASP A 535 45.06 -6.38 -14.84
N HIS A 536 43.85 -6.41 -14.26
CA HIS A 536 43.66 -6.89 -12.89
C HIS A 536 43.92 -8.40 -12.76
N ILE A 537 43.61 -9.19 -13.79
CA ILE A 537 43.95 -10.62 -13.84
C ILE A 537 45.46 -10.81 -13.95
N LEU A 538 46.10 -10.12 -14.89
CA LEU A 538 47.56 -10.24 -15.12
C LEU A 538 48.38 -9.87 -13.87
N SER A 539 47.90 -8.92 -13.06
CA SER A 539 48.53 -8.56 -11.78
C SER A 539 48.31 -9.56 -10.64
N LEU A 540 47.27 -10.42 -10.73
CA LEU A 540 47.00 -11.49 -9.77
C LEU A 540 47.72 -12.81 -10.11
N GLU A 541 48.07 -13.04 -11.37
CA GLU A 541 48.81 -14.23 -11.84
C GLU A 541 50.18 -14.43 -11.17
N MET A 542 50.75 -13.39 -10.53
CA MET A 542 51.97 -13.53 -9.72
C MET A 542 51.76 -14.27 -8.38
N ASN A 543 50.51 -14.50 -7.95
CA ASN A 543 50.18 -15.29 -6.76
C ASN A 543 49.45 -16.57 -7.19
N LEU A 544 49.98 -17.73 -6.81
CA LEU A 544 49.58 -19.11 -7.18
C LEU A 544 48.13 -19.54 -6.80
N ARG A 545 47.10 -18.73 -7.07
CA ARG A 545 45.69 -19.10 -7.00
C ARG A 545 45.01 -18.69 -8.31
N MET A 546 44.81 -19.68 -9.17
CA MET A 546 44.09 -19.58 -10.45
C MET A 546 42.58 -19.39 -10.22
N ASP A 547 42.17 -18.33 -9.52
CA ASP A 547 40.78 -17.90 -9.53
C ASP A 547 40.65 -16.84 -10.61
N ASP A 548 40.22 -17.25 -11.81
CA ASP A 548 39.82 -16.32 -12.86
C ASP A 548 38.64 -15.49 -12.34
N HIS A 549 38.96 -14.30 -11.82
CA HIS A 549 38.00 -13.38 -11.25
C HIS A 549 36.92 -12.99 -12.26
N ILE A 550 37.24 -12.91 -13.56
CA ILE A 550 36.26 -12.61 -14.62
C ILE A 550 35.30 -13.78 -14.79
N ASN A 551 35.79 -15.01 -14.93
CA ASN A 551 34.91 -16.17 -15.07
C ASN A 551 34.10 -16.44 -13.81
N THR A 552 34.67 -16.17 -12.63
CA THR A 552 33.94 -16.22 -11.36
C THR A 552 32.83 -15.18 -11.31
N LEU A 553 33.12 -13.94 -11.73
CA LEU A 553 32.14 -12.86 -11.79
C LEU A 553 31.02 -13.16 -12.78
N LYS A 554 31.35 -13.65 -13.98
CA LYS A 554 30.37 -14.10 -14.99
C LYS A 554 29.47 -15.20 -14.43
N LYS A 555 30.03 -16.23 -13.80
CA LYS A 555 29.26 -17.33 -13.17
C LYS A 555 28.31 -16.82 -12.09
N LEU A 556 28.76 -15.90 -11.23
CA LEU A 556 27.94 -15.29 -10.17
C LEU A 556 26.79 -14.45 -10.75
N ILE A 557 27.03 -13.67 -11.80
CA ILE A 557 25.99 -12.89 -12.50
C ILE A 557 24.94 -13.83 -13.09
N ILE A 558 25.37 -14.86 -13.80
CA ILE A 558 24.47 -15.87 -14.39
C ILE A 558 23.63 -16.55 -13.31
N GLU A 559 24.26 -16.99 -12.21
CA GLU A 559 23.58 -17.67 -11.11
C GLU A 559 22.52 -16.78 -10.45
N LYS A 560 22.87 -15.53 -10.13
CA LYS A 560 21.94 -14.59 -9.50
C LYS A 560 20.79 -14.23 -10.43
N TYR A 561 21.06 -13.94 -11.70
CA TYR A 561 20.01 -13.65 -12.68
C TYR A 561 19.08 -14.86 -12.86
N ALA A 562 19.63 -16.06 -13.08
CA ALA A 562 18.86 -17.29 -13.24
C ALA A 562 18.03 -17.61 -12.00
N SER A 563 18.56 -17.41 -10.80
CA SER A 563 17.82 -17.59 -9.55
C SER A 563 16.58 -16.68 -9.47
N VAL A 564 16.72 -15.39 -9.81
CA VAL A 564 15.56 -14.46 -9.85
C VAL A 564 14.50 -14.95 -10.84
N ARG A 565 14.92 -15.39 -12.04
CA ARG A 565 14.02 -15.89 -13.08
C ARG A 565 13.36 -17.23 -12.71
N PHE A 566 14.08 -18.15 -12.08
CA PHE A 566 13.53 -19.44 -11.66
C PHE A 566 12.57 -19.30 -10.48
N HIS A 567 12.85 -18.45 -9.49
CA HIS A 567 11.88 -18.15 -8.43
C HIS A 567 10.58 -17.59 -9.01
N HIS A 568 10.69 -16.68 -9.96
CA HIS A 568 9.56 -16.15 -10.71
C HIS A 568 8.78 -17.26 -11.42
N ALA A 569 9.45 -18.08 -12.24
CA ALA A 569 8.81 -19.14 -13.01
C ALA A 569 8.16 -20.20 -12.09
N ALA A 570 8.81 -20.57 -10.99
CA ALA A 570 8.27 -21.50 -9.99
C ALA A 570 7.00 -20.96 -9.33
N LYS A 571 6.98 -19.67 -8.96
CA LYS A 571 5.81 -19.02 -8.36
C LYS A 571 4.63 -18.99 -9.33
N VAL A 572 4.86 -18.68 -10.60
CA VAL A 572 3.85 -18.73 -11.67
C VAL A 572 3.29 -20.14 -11.84
N HIS A 573 4.16 -21.14 -11.93
CA HIS A 573 3.74 -22.52 -12.06
C HIS A 573 2.90 -22.98 -10.85
N THR A 574 3.32 -22.58 -9.64
CA THR A 574 2.58 -22.86 -8.40
C THR A 574 1.20 -22.22 -8.39
N GLN A 575 1.05 -20.99 -8.89
CA GLN A 575 -0.25 -20.33 -9.00
C GLN A 575 -1.19 -21.07 -9.97
N LYS A 576 -0.67 -21.54 -11.10
CA LYS A 576 -1.43 -22.36 -12.06
C LYS A 576 -1.89 -23.68 -11.44
N LEU A 577 -1.01 -24.35 -10.71
CA LEU A 577 -1.32 -25.61 -10.01
C LEU A 577 -2.33 -25.41 -8.87
N ARG A 578 -2.22 -24.32 -8.11
CA ARG A 578 -3.12 -24.03 -6.97
C ARG A 578 -4.56 -23.77 -7.38
N GLY A 579 -4.81 -23.31 -8.61
CA GLY A 579 -6.15 -22.93 -9.05
C GLY A 579 -6.77 -21.82 -8.18
N LEU A 580 -8.11 -21.82 -8.08
CA LEU A 580 -8.83 -20.84 -7.27
C LEU A 580 -8.56 -21.06 -5.78
N ASN A 581 -8.20 -19.99 -5.07
CA ASN A 581 -7.92 -20.05 -3.64
C ASN A 581 -9.24 -20.16 -2.82
N VAL A 582 -9.80 -21.37 -2.77
CA VAL A 582 -11.13 -21.68 -2.22
C VAL A 582 -11.31 -21.10 -0.81
N ARG A 583 -10.32 -21.27 0.07
CA ARG A 583 -10.36 -20.77 1.44
C ARG A 583 -10.51 -19.25 1.50
N HIS A 584 -9.81 -18.51 0.64
CA HIS A 584 -9.89 -17.04 0.59
C HIS A 584 -11.27 -16.58 0.16
N ASN A 585 -11.83 -17.21 -0.88
CA ASN A 585 -13.16 -16.89 -1.39
C ASN A 585 -14.26 -17.19 -0.35
N LEU A 586 -14.21 -18.37 0.27
CA LEU A 586 -15.17 -18.76 1.30
C LEU A 586 -15.05 -17.90 2.56
N THR A 587 -13.83 -17.55 2.98
CA THR A 587 -13.63 -16.68 4.14
C THR A 587 -14.29 -15.31 3.94
N LYS A 588 -14.14 -14.72 2.75
CA LYS A 588 -14.84 -13.46 2.43
C LYS A 588 -16.35 -13.65 2.42
N LEU A 589 -16.86 -14.70 1.77
CA LEU A 589 -18.29 -14.99 1.77
C LEU A 589 -18.85 -15.18 3.19
N ILE A 590 -18.08 -15.74 4.12
CA ILE A 590 -18.51 -15.90 5.52
C ILE A 590 -18.50 -14.57 6.27
N LEU A 591 -17.42 -13.80 6.17
CA LEU A 591 -17.27 -12.52 6.89
C LEU A 591 -18.22 -11.44 6.37
N PHE A 592 -18.53 -11.48 5.07
CA PHE A 592 -19.30 -10.46 4.37
C PHE A 592 -20.64 -11.00 3.86
N LYS A 593 -21.13 -12.14 4.36
CA LYS A 593 -22.41 -12.72 3.89
C LYS A 593 -23.60 -11.78 4.13
N ASN A 594 -23.49 -10.98 5.18
CA ASN A 594 -24.56 -10.14 5.72
C ASN A 594 -24.26 -8.64 5.56
N GLN A 595 -23.19 -8.28 4.83
CA GLN A 595 -22.84 -6.91 4.41
C GLN A 595 -23.06 -6.79 2.90
#